data_AF-A0A8C9WMM6-F1
#
_entry.id   AF-A0A8C9WMM6-F1
#
_cell.length_a   1.000
_cell.length_b   1.000
_cell.length_c   1.000
_cell.angle_alpha   90.00
_cell.angle_beta   90.00
_cell.angle_gamma   90.00
#
_symmetry.space_group_name_H-M   'P 1'
#
loop_
_entity.id
_entity.type
_entity.pdbx_description
1 polymer ?
#
loop_
_entity_poly.entity_id
_entity_poly.type
_entity_poly.pdbx_seq_one_letter_code
_entity_poly.pdbx_strand_id
1 'polypeptide(L)'
;MKLLENSSFEAINSQLTIETGDCQIIGRIESYSCKMAGDDKQMFKQFCQEGLPHVMEALSPPQTAGVSPSRLSRSQSGDEGEGPLSDKCSRKTLFYLIATLNASFRPDYDFSRTKSHDFSREPSLNWVLNAVNSSLSSAAGGQFSRLQPQLWQAIDDEICLSECDIYSYKPDLDSDPYGEEGNLWSFNYFFYNKRLKRIVFFTCRSVSLFMTPRDSGIGNDLDLELEDGSFEEEEEENMEEERRGALCTR
;
A
#
# COMPACT_ATOMS: atom_id res chain seq x y z
N MET A 1 -0.24 -21.49 6.89
CA MET A 1 -1.68 -21.17 6.88
C MET A 1 -2.34 -21.83 5.68
N LYS A 2 -3.52 -22.43 5.85
CA LYS A 2 -4.23 -23.09 4.73
C LYS A 2 -5.31 -22.17 4.16
N LEU A 3 -5.24 -21.88 2.87
CA LEU A 3 -6.28 -21.17 2.13
C LEU A 3 -7.59 -21.98 2.12
N LEU A 4 -8.71 -21.31 2.32
CA LEU A 4 -10.06 -21.84 2.28
C LEU A 4 -10.74 -21.31 1.02
N GLU A 5 -11.26 -22.22 0.19
CA GLU A 5 -12.01 -21.87 -1.00
C GLU A 5 -13.34 -21.21 -0.62
N ASN A 6 -13.66 -20.09 -1.26
CA ASN A 6 -14.89 -19.35 -1.07
C ASN A 6 -15.30 -18.71 -2.40
N SER A 7 -16.35 -19.23 -3.03
CA SER A 7 -16.83 -18.77 -4.34
C SER A 7 -17.29 -17.30 -4.33
N SER A 8 -17.79 -16.81 -3.19
CA SER A 8 -18.18 -15.40 -3.05
C SER A 8 -16.94 -14.50 -3.10
N PHE A 9 -15.84 -14.91 -2.46
CA PHE A 9 -14.57 -14.18 -2.53
C PHE A 9 -13.97 -14.22 -3.93
N GLU A 10 -14.05 -15.34 -4.65
CA GLU A 10 -13.62 -15.40 -6.06
C GLU A 10 -14.38 -14.42 -6.95
N ALA A 11 -15.71 -14.34 -6.78
CA ALA A 11 -16.55 -13.40 -7.52
C ALA A 11 -16.27 -11.93 -7.17
N ILE A 12 -15.94 -11.64 -5.90
CA ILE A 12 -15.56 -10.30 -5.44
C ILE A 12 -14.17 -9.93 -5.93
N ASN A 13 -13.18 -10.84 -5.85
CA ASN A 13 -11.81 -10.61 -6.32
C ASN A 13 -11.77 -10.27 -7.81
N SER A 14 -12.62 -10.91 -8.61
CA SER A 14 -12.79 -10.59 -10.04
C SER A 14 -13.28 -9.17 -10.30
N GLN A 15 -13.96 -8.55 -9.33
CA GLN A 15 -14.50 -7.18 -9.41
C GLN A 15 -13.64 -6.15 -8.65
N LEU A 16 -12.74 -6.60 -7.75
CA LEU A 16 -11.81 -5.76 -6.99
C LEU A 16 -10.56 -5.35 -7.79
N THR A 17 -10.49 -5.75 -9.06
CA THR A 17 -9.51 -5.21 -10.02
C THR A 17 -10.22 -4.18 -10.88
N ILE A 18 -10.01 -2.90 -10.58
CA ILE A 18 -10.72 -1.79 -11.20
C ILE A 18 -9.70 -0.85 -11.82
N GLU A 19 -9.78 -0.67 -13.14
CA GLU A 19 -9.01 0.34 -13.85
C GLU A 19 -9.84 1.62 -13.96
N THR A 20 -9.27 2.73 -13.48
CA THR A 20 -9.77 4.07 -13.72
C THR A 20 -8.81 4.80 -14.65
N GLY A 21 -9.22 5.96 -15.17
CA GLY A 21 -8.38 6.68 -16.16
C GLY A 21 -7.03 7.14 -15.62
N ASP A 22 -6.89 7.24 -14.30
CA ASP A 22 -5.75 7.79 -13.56
C ASP A 22 -5.04 6.75 -12.68
N CYS A 23 -5.73 5.72 -12.21
CA CYS A 23 -5.15 4.70 -11.36
C CYS A 23 -5.72 3.30 -11.63
N GLN A 24 -5.01 2.28 -11.18
CA GLN A 24 -5.48 0.91 -11.16
C GLN A 24 -5.58 0.43 -9.71
N ILE A 25 -6.78 0.00 -9.32
CA ILE A 25 -7.03 -0.62 -8.03
C ILE A 25 -6.87 -2.13 -8.19
N ILE A 26 -6.08 -2.72 -7.30
CA ILE A 26 -5.83 -4.16 -7.25
C ILE A 26 -6.12 -4.60 -5.83
N GLY A 27 -7.28 -5.21 -5.62
CA GLY A 27 -7.72 -5.76 -4.34
C GLY A 27 -7.84 -7.28 -4.38
N ARG A 28 -7.59 -7.91 -3.23
CA ARG A 28 -7.72 -9.35 -3.04
C ARG A 28 -8.17 -9.69 -1.63
N ILE A 29 -9.11 -10.62 -1.54
CA ILE A 29 -9.69 -11.13 -0.30
C ILE A 29 -9.55 -12.65 -0.28
N GLU A 30 -9.01 -13.15 0.82
CA GLU A 30 -8.68 -14.56 1.01
C GLU A 30 -9.08 -15.00 2.42
N SER A 31 -9.57 -16.23 2.55
CA SER A 31 -9.90 -16.84 3.85
C SER A 31 -8.86 -17.90 4.20
N TYR A 32 -8.32 -17.87 5.42
CA TYR A 32 -7.29 -18.78 5.89
C TYR A 32 -7.68 -19.48 7.18
N SER A 33 -7.38 -20.77 7.27
CA SER A 33 -7.49 -21.52 8.53
C SER A 33 -6.20 -21.42 9.35
N CYS A 34 -6.35 -21.04 10.63
CA CYS A 34 -5.26 -20.99 11.62
C CYS A 34 -4.94 -22.36 12.26
N LYS A 35 -5.49 -23.44 11.72
CA LYS A 35 -5.16 -24.81 12.17
C LYS A 35 -3.74 -25.13 11.74
N MET A 36 -2.83 -25.21 12.72
CA MET A 36 -1.43 -25.59 12.48
C MET A 36 -1.35 -27.01 11.91
N ALA A 37 -1.01 -27.12 10.63
CA ALA A 37 -0.83 -28.39 9.92
C ALA A 37 0.48 -28.36 9.12
N GLY A 38 1.11 -29.53 8.93
CA GLY A 38 2.36 -29.65 8.17
C GLY A 38 3.47 -28.72 8.68
N ASP A 39 4.05 -27.97 7.75
CA ASP A 39 5.20 -27.07 7.96
C ASP A 39 4.91 -25.93 8.95
N ASP A 40 3.63 -25.54 9.12
CA ASP A 40 3.23 -24.51 10.08
C ASP A 40 3.67 -24.85 11.51
N LYS A 41 3.72 -26.14 11.87
CA LYS A 41 4.21 -26.58 13.19
C LYS A 41 5.70 -26.34 13.37
N GLN A 42 6.49 -26.53 12.32
CA GLN A 42 7.93 -26.31 12.37
C GLN A 42 8.23 -24.81 12.39
N MET A 43 7.57 -24.04 11.53
CA MET A 43 7.69 -22.58 11.51
C MET A 43 7.29 -21.97 12.87
N PHE A 44 6.21 -22.46 13.49
CA PHE A 44 5.81 -21.98 14.82
C PHE A 44 6.84 -22.31 15.90
N LYS A 45 7.43 -23.51 15.87
CA LYS A 45 8.49 -23.89 16.82
C LYS A 45 9.72 -22.99 16.68
N GLN A 46 10.13 -22.70 15.44
CA GLN A 46 11.24 -21.79 15.17
C GLN A 46 10.93 -20.37 15.66
N PHE A 47 9.74 -19.87 15.37
CA PHE A 47 9.26 -18.57 15.84
C PHE A 47 9.25 -18.47 17.39
N CYS A 48 8.92 -19.56 18.07
CA CYS A 48 8.96 -19.61 19.54
C CYS A 48 10.36 -19.72 20.15
N GLN A 49 11.43 -19.91 19.37
CA GLN A 49 12.81 -19.86 19.91
C GLN A 49 13.16 -18.46 20.42
N GLU A 50 12.52 -17.43 19.86
CA GLU A 50 12.69 -16.03 20.26
C GLU A 50 11.76 -15.62 21.42
N GLY A 51 10.84 -16.50 21.86
CA GLY A 51 9.94 -16.22 22.99
C GLY A 51 8.73 -17.15 23.09
N LEU A 52 8.13 -17.22 24.29
CA LEU A 52 6.98 -18.08 24.56
C LEU A 52 5.69 -17.60 23.84
N PRO A 53 4.79 -18.51 23.43
CA PRO A 53 3.65 -18.18 22.56
C PRO A 53 2.55 -17.34 23.21
N HIS A 54 2.47 -17.37 24.54
CA HIS A 54 1.52 -16.58 25.33
C HIS A 54 2.05 -15.20 25.70
N VAL A 55 3.31 -14.91 25.41
CA VAL A 55 3.90 -13.58 25.65
C VAL A 55 3.17 -12.58 24.77
N MET A 56 2.79 -11.46 25.39
CA MET A 56 2.13 -10.36 24.73
C MET A 56 3.19 -9.42 24.16
N GLU A 57 3.05 -9.07 22.89
CA GLU A 57 3.95 -8.15 22.19
C GLU A 57 3.22 -6.84 21.90
N ALA A 58 3.96 -5.75 22.09
CA ALA A 58 3.54 -4.40 21.77
C ALA A 58 3.42 -4.24 20.26
N LEU A 59 2.26 -3.72 19.82
CA LEU A 59 1.97 -3.36 18.44
C LEU A 59 2.18 -1.86 18.21
N SER A 60 2.31 -1.48 16.96
CA SER A 60 2.28 -0.06 16.59
C SER A 60 0.87 0.53 16.80
N PRO A 61 0.78 1.83 17.13
CA PRO A 61 -0.51 2.52 17.16
C PRO A 61 -1.21 2.43 15.79
N PRO A 62 -2.55 2.41 15.74
CA PRO A 62 -3.28 2.47 14.47
C PRO A 62 -3.04 3.83 13.80
N GLN A 63 -2.62 3.80 12.54
CA GLN A 63 -2.38 5.01 11.74
C GLN A 63 -3.54 5.23 10.76
N THR A 64 -4.08 6.45 10.68
CA THR A 64 -5.02 6.84 9.61
C THR A 64 -4.27 6.91 8.28
N ALA A 65 -4.75 6.22 7.24
CA ALA A 65 -4.30 6.53 5.88
C ALA A 65 -4.76 7.96 5.54
N GLY A 66 -3.80 8.88 5.38
CA GLY A 66 -4.04 10.21 4.80
C GLY A 66 -4.64 11.27 5.74
N VAL A 67 -3.86 11.74 6.72
CA VAL A 67 -3.67 13.16 7.03
C VAL A 67 -2.58 13.24 8.10
N SER A 68 -1.41 13.77 7.76
CA SER A 68 -0.43 14.19 8.77
C SER A 68 -1.04 15.35 9.55
N PRO A 69 -1.32 15.26 10.87
CA PRO A 69 -1.35 16.45 11.67
C PRO A 69 0.12 16.79 11.92
N SER A 70 0.59 17.79 11.19
CA SER A 70 1.79 18.56 11.52
C SER A 70 1.97 18.63 13.04
N ARG A 71 3.04 18.00 13.53
CA ARG A 71 3.50 18.10 14.92
C ARG A 71 3.95 19.54 15.18
N LEU A 72 2.99 20.43 15.44
CA LEU A 72 3.27 21.76 15.97
C LEU A 72 2.76 21.81 17.41
N SER A 73 3.75 21.71 18.31
CA SER A 73 3.82 22.36 19.61
C SER A 73 2.71 22.11 20.64
N ARG A 74 3.08 21.33 21.66
CA ARG A 74 2.83 21.76 23.04
C ARG A 74 3.92 21.22 23.97
N SER A 75 4.92 22.05 24.23
CA SER A 75 5.77 21.96 25.42
C SER A 75 4.97 22.35 26.67
N GLN A 76 5.41 21.86 27.83
CA GLN A 76 4.81 21.91 29.18
C GLN A 76 3.81 20.77 29.44
N SER A 77 3.93 19.91 30.47
CA SER A 77 4.86 19.79 31.60
C SER A 77 4.38 18.55 32.39
N GLY A 78 5.31 17.66 32.78
CA GLY A 78 5.17 16.74 33.93
C GLY A 78 3.95 15.83 33.99
N ASP A 79 4.04 14.65 33.38
CA ASP A 79 3.56 13.39 33.96
C ASP A 79 4.24 12.23 33.19
N GLU A 80 5.13 11.48 33.85
CA GLU A 80 5.70 10.25 33.28
C GLU A 80 4.71 9.09 33.44
N GLY A 81 3.56 9.21 32.78
CA GLY A 81 2.47 8.24 32.87
C GLY A 81 1.85 7.96 31.51
N GLU A 82 2.28 6.85 30.89
CA GLU A 82 1.68 6.21 29.72
C GLU A 82 1.67 7.05 28.43
N GLY A 83 2.69 6.84 27.59
CA GLY A 83 2.53 7.03 26.14
C GLY A 83 1.31 6.23 25.62
N PRO A 84 0.80 6.53 24.41
CA PRO A 84 -0.40 5.87 23.88
C PRO A 84 -0.29 4.37 24.09
N LEU A 85 -1.20 3.78 24.87
CA LEU A 85 -1.17 2.38 25.25
C LEU A 85 -0.97 1.54 23.99
N SER A 86 0.26 1.05 23.79
CA SER A 86 0.57 0.18 22.66
C SER A 86 -0.28 -1.06 22.82
N ASP A 87 -1.26 -1.22 21.94
CA ASP A 87 -2.12 -2.38 21.92
C ASP A 87 -1.26 -3.63 21.84
N LYS A 88 -1.63 -4.68 22.57
CA LYS A 88 -0.83 -5.89 22.63
C LYS A 88 -1.52 -7.04 21.90
N CYS A 89 -0.74 -7.88 21.23
CA CYS A 89 -1.23 -9.18 20.75
C CYS A 89 -0.36 -10.32 21.27
N SER A 90 -0.92 -11.53 21.35
CA SER A 90 -0.11 -12.69 21.71
C SER A 90 0.87 -13.05 20.60
N ARG A 91 2.07 -13.55 20.94
CA ARG A 91 3.03 -14.11 19.98
C ARG A 91 2.39 -15.12 19.03
N LYS A 92 1.43 -15.90 19.53
CA LYS A 92 0.66 -16.84 18.72
C LYS A 92 -0.19 -16.14 17.65
N THR A 93 -0.85 -15.02 18.01
CA THR A 93 -1.57 -14.19 17.04
C THR A 93 -0.59 -13.61 16.03
N LEU A 94 0.53 -13.04 16.48
CA LEU A 94 1.54 -12.47 15.59
C LEU A 94 2.04 -13.50 14.57
N PHE A 95 2.36 -14.71 15.01
CA PHE A 95 2.70 -15.81 14.11
C PHE A 95 1.60 -16.08 13.08
N TYR A 96 0.34 -16.04 13.50
CA TYR A 96 -0.77 -16.24 12.56
C TYR A 96 -0.86 -15.14 11.51
N LEU A 97 -0.63 -13.88 11.88
CA LEU A 97 -0.59 -12.76 10.94
C LEU A 97 0.57 -12.91 9.94
N ILE A 98 1.79 -13.17 10.43
CA ILE A 98 2.99 -13.38 9.59
C ILE A 98 2.83 -14.60 8.66
N ALA A 99 2.30 -15.70 9.17
CA ALA A 99 2.07 -16.89 8.38
C ALA A 99 0.96 -16.70 7.32
N THR A 100 0.03 -15.77 7.56
CA THR A 100 -1.00 -15.38 6.58
C THR A 100 -0.38 -14.54 5.46
N LEU A 101 0.48 -13.56 5.79
CA LEU A 101 1.25 -12.79 4.80
C LEU A 101 2.07 -13.71 3.90
N ASN A 102 2.85 -14.60 4.50
CA ASN A 102 3.66 -15.57 3.76
C ASN A 102 2.83 -16.51 2.88
N ALA A 103 1.59 -16.84 3.27
CA ALA A 103 0.73 -17.68 2.44
C ALA A 103 0.16 -16.90 1.24
N SER A 104 -0.16 -15.61 1.43
CA SER A 104 -0.80 -14.77 0.42
C SER A 104 0.17 -14.25 -0.66
N PHE A 105 1.42 -13.97 -0.27
CA PHE A 105 2.40 -13.28 -1.12
C PHE A 105 3.56 -14.15 -1.60
N ARG A 106 3.54 -15.47 -1.32
CA ARG A 106 4.52 -16.38 -1.88
C ARG A 106 4.27 -16.63 -3.37
N PRO A 107 5.33 -16.79 -4.18
CA PRO A 107 6.75 -16.84 -3.81
C PRO A 107 7.45 -15.47 -3.77
N ASP A 108 6.73 -14.38 -4.05
CA ASP A 108 7.33 -13.07 -4.36
C ASP A 108 7.94 -12.37 -3.14
N TYR A 109 7.38 -12.59 -1.95
CA TYR A 109 7.85 -11.96 -0.71
C TYR A 109 8.01 -12.95 0.45
N ASP A 110 9.02 -12.70 1.31
CA ASP A 110 9.26 -13.43 2.56
C ASP A 110 9.10 -12.51 3.77
N PHE A 111 8.16 -12.85 4.65
CA PHE A 111 7.83 -12.13 5.89
C PHE A 111 8.39 -12.81 7.14
N SER A 112 9.32 -13.75 6.99
CA SER A 112 9.91 -14.50 8.11
C SER A 112 10.57 -13.62 9.18
N ARG A 113 11.00 -12.41 8.82
CA ARG A 113 11.69 -11.45 9.71
C ARG A 113 10.80 -10.30 10.21
N THR A 114 9.52 -10.31 9.85
CA THR A 114 8.54 -9.28 10.24
C THR A 114 8.35 -9.25 11.75
N LYS A 115 8.23 -8.05 12.31
CA LYS A 115 8.16 -7.83 13.76
C LYS A 115 6.79 -7.32 14.20
N SER A 116 6.54 -7.34 15.51
CA SER A 116 5.27 -6.88 16.08
C SER A 116 4.96 -5.41 15.79
N HIS A 117 5.98 -4.56 15.64
CA HIS A 117 5.80 -3.14 15.32
C HIS A 117 5.37 -2.88 13.88
N ASP A 118 5.46 -3.85 12.97
CA ASP A 118 4.91 -3.71 11.62
C ASP A 118 3.39 -3.92 11.61
N PHE A 119 2.81 -4.30 12.74
CA PHE A 119 1.39 -4.53 12.90
C PHE A 119 0.77 -3.53 13.87
N SER A 120 -0.48 -3.16 13.60
CA SER A 120 -1.32 -2.37 14.50
C SER A 120 -2.64 -3.10 14.75
N ARG A 121 -3.19 -2.97 15.97
CA ARG A 121 -4.56 -3.41 16.25
C ARG A 121 -5.51 -2.27 15.93
N GLU A 122 -6.57 -2.56 15.19
CA GLU A 122 -7.51 -1.53 14.79
C GLU A 122 -8.55 -1.27 15.88
N PRO A 123 -8.92 0.00 16.15
CA PRO A 123 -9.75 0.34 17.30
C PRO A 123 -11.17 -0.24 17.25
N SER A 124 -11.74 -0.34 16.05
CA SER A 124 -13.10 -0.84 15.85
C SER A 124 -13.34 -1.29 14.41
N LEU A 125 -14.37 -2.10 14.20
CA LEU A 125 -14.84 -2.46 12.87
C LEU A 125 -15.22 -1.22 12.05
N ASN A 126 -15.98 -0.29 12.64
CA ASN A 126 -16.43 0.92 11.96
C ASN A 126 -15.25 1.79 11.47
N TRP A 127 -14.16 1.85 12.25
CA TRP A 127 -12.93 2.52 11.84
C TRP A 127 -12.37 1.95 10.52
N VAL A 128 -12.25 0.63 10.45
CA VAL A 128 -11.73 -0.08 9.28
C VAL A 128 -12.67 0.02 8.09
N LEU A 129 -13.98 -0.14 8.31
CA LEU A 129 -15.00 0.03 7.27
C LEU A 129 -14.90 1.43 6.65
N ASN A 130 -14.81 2.48 7.46
CA ASN A 130 -14.72 3.84 6.98
C ASN A 130 -13.42 4.10 6.22
N ALA A 131 -12.28 3.60 6.70
CA ALA A 131 -11.00 3.74 6.01
C ALA A 131 -11.03 3.06 4.63
N VAL A 132 -11.44 1.79 4.57
CA VAL A 132 -11.53 1.02 3.32
C VAL A 132 -12.53 1.66 2.35
N ASN A 133 -13.73 2.00 2.82
CA ASN A 133 -14.77 2.60 1.99
C ASN A 133 -14.34 3.96 1.46
N SER A 134 -13.63 4.78 2.25
CA SER A 134 -13.12 6.08 1.80
C SER A 134 -12.09 5.92 0.69
N SER A 135 -11.10 5.05 0.87
CA SER A 135 -10.06 4.81 -0.14
C SER A 135 -10.64 4.26 -1.45
N LEU A 136 -11.48 3.23 -1.36
CA LEU A 136 -12.07 2.59 -2.55
C LEU A 136 -13.12 3.46 -3.23
N SER A 137 -13.94 4.21 -2.48
CA SER A 137 -14.92 5.13 -3.10
C SER A 137 -14.21 6.30 -3.78
N SER A 138 -13.12 6.82 -3.20
CA SER A 138 -12.35 7.89 -3.83
C SER A 138 -11.70 7.45 -5.15
N ALA A 139 -11.23 6.20 -5.23
CA ALA A 139 -10.53 5.70 -6.40
C ALA A 139 -11.48 5.10 -7.45
N ALA A 140 -12.47 4.29 -7.07
CA ALA A 140 -13.36 3.56 -8.00
C ALA A 140 -14.78 4.15 -8.14
N GLY A 141 -15.14 5.14 -7.32
CA GLY A 141 -16.44 5.81 -7.37
C GLY A 141 -17.62 4.85 -7.45
N GLY A 142 -18.47 5.03 -8.47
CA GLY A 142 -19.71 4.28 -8.66
C GLY A 142 -19.52 2.77 -8.90
N GLN A 143 -18.35 2.32 -9.35
CA GLN A 143 -18.05 0.89 -9.49
C GLN A 143 -17.98 0.22 -8.11
N PHE A 144 -17.25 0.84 -7.18
CA PHE A 144 -17.16 0.35 -5.82
C PHE A 144 -18.50 0.45 -5.07
N SER A 145 -19.30 1.50 -5.29
CA SER A 145 -20.60 1.64 -4.61
C SER A 145 -21.55 0.45 -4.85
N ARG A 146 -21.45 -0.22 -6.00
CA ARG A 146 -22.24 -1.43 -6.31
C ARG A 146 -21.68 -2.69 -5.65
N LEU A 147 -20.35 -2.78 -5.56
CA LEU A 147 -19.65 -3.93 -4.97
C LEU A 147 -19.65 -3.89 -3.43
N GLN A 148 -19.61 -2.69 -2.84
CA GLN A 148 -19.45 -2.47 -1.40
C GLN A 148 -20.41 -3.30 -0.52
N PRO A 149 -21.73 -3.38 -0.79
CA PRO A 149 -22.61 -4.18 0.05
C PRO A 149 -22.31 -5.68 -0.05
N GLN A 150 -22.01 -6.17 -1.25
CA GLN A 150 -21.68 -7.58 -1.50
C GLN A 150 -20.36 -7.97 -0.83
N LEU A 151 -19.38 -7.06 -0.90
CA LEU A 151 -18.08 -7.19 -0.25
C LEU A 151 -18.23 -7.41 1.26
N TRP A 152 -18.90 -6.47 1.95
CA TRP A 152 -19.00 -6.53 3.40
C TRP A 152 -19.90 -7.68 3.87
N GLN A 153 -20.96 -8.00 3.13
CA GLN A 153 -21.80 -9.16 3.43
C GLN A 153 -21.01 -10.47 3.32
N ALA A 154 -20.24 -10.66 2.24
CA ALA A 154 -19.46 -11.88 2.06
C ALA A 154 -18.38 -12.05 3.14
N ILE A 155 -17.75 -10.95 3.56
CA ILE A 155 -16.79 -11.00 4.67
C ILE A 155 -17.51 -11.38 5.96
N ASP A 156 -18.64 -10.75 6.28
CA ASP A 156 -19.38 -11.05 7.51
C ASP A 156 -19.89 -12.50 7.55
N ASP A 157 -20.41 -13.02 6.44
CA ASP A 157 -20.85 -14.41 6.31
C ASP A 157 -19.70 -15.41 6.53
N GLU A 158 -18.49 -15.07 6.07
CA GLU A 158 -17.31 -15.95 6.17
C GLU A 158 -16.66 -15.92 7.56
N ILE A 159 -16.67 -14.78 8.27
CA ILE A 159 -15.85 -14.61 9.49
C ILE A 159 -16.58 -14.09 10.72
N CYS A 160 -17.83 -13.63 10.58
CA CYS A 160 -18.59 -12.91 11.59
C CYS A 160 -17.80 -11.71 12.15
N LEU A 161 -17.89 -10.57 11.47
CA LEU A 161 -17.09 -9.37 11.74
C LEU A 161 -17.25 -8.84 13.17
N SER A 162 -18.42 -9.04 13.77
CA SER A 162 -18.70 -8.62 15.16
C SER A 162 -17.87 -9.36 16.22
N GLU A 163 -17.33 -10.53 15.90
CA GLU A 163 -16.49 -11.34 16.79
C GLU A 163 -15.00 -11.31 16.42
N CYS A 164 -14.59 -10.43 15.51
CA CYS A 164 -13.23 -10.35 15.02
C CYS A 164 -12.36 -9.37 15.82
N ASP A 165 -11.12 -9.79 16.10
CA ASP A 165 -10.03 -8.86 16.34
C ASP A 165 -9.47 -8.43 14.97
N ILE A 166 -9.33 -7.12 14.75
CA ILE A 166 -8.86 -6.59 13.47
C ILE A 166 -7.44 -6.05 13.63
N TYR A 167 -6.57 -6.43 12.71
CA TYR A 167 -5.19 -5.98 12.65
C TYR A 167 -4.89 -5.38 11.28
N SER A 168 -3.93 -4.47 11.21
CA SER A 168 -3.34 -4.02 9.95
C SER A 168 -1.84 -4.31 9.91
N TYR A 169 -1.32 -4.53 8.72
CA TYR A 169 0.11 -4.61 8.44
C TYR A 169 0.56 -3.35 7.70
N LYS A 170 1.48 -2.62 8.33
CA LYS A 170 2.05 -1.35 7.86
C LYS A 170 3.55 -1.36 8.15
N PRO A 171 4.34 -2.00 7.28
CA PRO A 171 5.79 -2.08 7.45
C PRO A 171 6.45 -0.74 7.17
N ASP A 172 7.72 -0.63 7.56
CA ASP A 172 8.61 0.41 7.05
C ASP A 172 8.82 0.26 5.54
N LEU A 173 9.16 1.36 4.85
CA LEU A 173 9.28 1.43 3.38
C LEU A 173 10.15 0.32 2.78
N ASP A 174 11.25 -0.06 3.43
CA ASP A 174 12.19 -1.09 2.95
C ASP A 174 11.63 -2.51 3.00
N SER A 175 10.55 -2.73 3.77
CA SER A 175 9.93 -4.03 3.99
C SER A 175 8.49 -4.11 3.44
N ASP A 176 8.01 -3.06 2.77
CA ASP A 176 6.68 -3.01 2.19
C ASP A 176 6.63 -3.76 0.86
N PRO A 177 5.78 -4.81 0.70
CA PRO A 177 5.54 -5.42 -0.61
C PRO A 177 4.98 -4.41 -1.63
N TYR A 178 4.45 -3.29 -1.17
CA TYR A 178 3.97 -2.18 -1.98
C TYR A 178 4.86 -0.93 -1.89
N GLY A 179 6.13 -1.08 -1.51
CA GLY A 179 7.11 0.01 -1.47
C GLY A 179 7.54 0.53 -2.85
N GLU A 180 7.05 -0.08 -3.94
CA GLU A 180 7.36 0.34 -5.31
C GLU A 180 6.82 1.74 -5.64
N GLU A 181 7.56 2.45 -6.50
CA GLU A 181 7.13 3.75 -7.02
C GLU A 181 5.81 3.63 -7.79
N GLY A 182 4.86 4.51 -7.49
CA GLY A 182 3.56 4.57 -8.15
C GLY A 182 2.38 4.08 -7.30
N ASN A 183 2.59 3.45 -6.15
CA ASN A 183 1.48 3.15 -5.22
C ASN A 183 0.97 4.45 -4.57
N LEU A 184 -0.29 4.81 -4.82
CA LEU A 184 -0.96 5.98 -4.24
C LEU A 184 -1.35 5.73 -2.78
N TRP A 185 -1.87 4.52 -2.53
CA TRP A 185 -2.20 4.03 -1.21
C TRP A 185 -2.26 2.50 -1.24
N SER A 186 -2.05 1.89 -0.08
CA SER A 186 -2.23 0.47 0.14
C SER A 186 -2.78 0.22 1.55
N PHE A 187 -3.43 -0.93 1.72
CA PHE A 187 -3.80 -1.43 3.04
C PHE A 187 -3.76 -2.96 3.06
N ASN A 188 -3.48 -3.50 4.24
CA ASN A 188 -3.42 -4.93 4.51
C ASN A 188 -4.15 -5.20 5.83
N TYR A 189 -5.42 -5.61 5.77
CA TYR A 189 -6.25 -5.86 6.94
C TYR A 189 -6.43 -7.36 7.21
N PHE A 190 -6.40 -7.74 8.48
CA PHE A 190 -6.64 -9.11 8.96
C PHE A 190 -7.85 -9.09 9.89
N PHE A 191 -8.89 -9.82 9.53
CA PHE A 191 -10.05 -10.07 10.37
C PHE A 191 -9.88 -11.44 11.03
N TYR A 192 -9.46 -11.44 12.29
CA TYR A 192 -9.15 -12.68 13.01
C TYR A 192 -10.29 -13.08 13.95
N ASN A 193 -10.99 -14.17 13.62
CA ASN A 193 -11.95 -14.79 14.52
C ASN A 193 -11.28 -15.97 15.28
N LYS A 194 -11.00 -15.74 16.57
CA LYS A 194 -10.37 -16.72 17.46
C LYS A 194 -11.23 -17.97 17.68
N ARG A 195 -12.56 -17.84 17.66
CA ARG A 195 -13.51 -18.94 17.87
C ARG A 195 -13.51 -19.88 16.67
N LEU A 196 -13.54 -19.32 15.46
CA LEU A 196 -13.47 -20.08 14.21
C LEU A 196 -12.04 -20.56 13.88
N LYS A 197 -11.02 -19.98 14.52
CA LYS A 197 -9.59 -20.18 14.17
C LYS A 197 -9.36 -19.88 12.69
N ARG A 198 -9.86 -18.73 12.25
CA ARG A 198 -9.89 -18.31 10.85
C ARG A 198 -9.47 -16.85 10.75
N ILE A 199 -8.73 -16.52 9.70
CA ILE A 199 -8.37 -15.15 9.33
C ILE A 199 -8.91 -14.89 7.94
N VAL A 200 -9.69 -13.82 7.76
CA VAL A 200 -9.90 -13.23 6.44
C VAL A 200 -8.84 -12.15 6.25
N PHE A 201 -8.07 -12.27 5.18
CA PHE A 201 -7.05 -11.30 4.79
C PHE A 201 -7.57 -10.48 3.61
N PHE A 202 -7.63 -9.17 3.79
CA PHE A 202 -8.04 -8.23 2.76
C PHE A 202 -6.88 -7.27 2.50
N THR A 203 -6.29 -7.40 1.32
CA THR A 203 -5.25 -6.52 0.83
C THR A 203 -5.75 -5.74 -0.38
N CYS A 204 -5.38 -4.48 -0.47
CA CYS A 204 -5.69 -3.66 -1.63
C CYS A 204 -4.65 -2.56 -1.81
N ARG A 205 -4.34 -2.25 -3.07
CA ARG A 205 -3.53 -1.11 -3.44
C ARG A 205 -4.15 -0.35 -4.60
N SER A 206 -3.80 0.93 -4.71
CA SER A 206 -4.05 1.75 -5.89
C SER A 206 -2.71 2.19 -6.47
N VAL A 207 -2.53 1.95 -7.76
CA VAL A 207 -1.31 2.26 -8.52
C VAL A 207 -1.63 3.36 -9.52
N SER A 208 -0.81 4.41 -9.56
CA SER A 208 -0.91 5.48 -10.55
C SER A 208 -0.51 4.99 -11.94
N LEU A 209 -1.38 5.17 -12.93
CA LEU A 209 -1.09 4.83 -14.34
C LEU A 209 -0.15 5.84 -15.02
N PHE A 210 0.16 6.96 -14.35
CA PHE A 210 1.09 7.97 -14.85
C PHE A 210 2.56 7.63 -14.55
N MET A 211 2.82 6.79 -13.55
CA MET A 211 4.18 6.43 -13.12
C MET A 211 4.59 5.01 -13.52
N THR A 212 3.66 4.17 -13.96
CA THR A 212 4.01 2.89 -14.60
C THR A 212 4.77 3.19 -15.89
N PRO A 213 6.00 2.68 -16.09
CA PRO A 213 6.64 2.73 -17.39
C PRO A 213 5.68 2.02 -18.34
N ARG A 214 5.00 2.77 -19.20
CA ARG A 214 4.26 2.15 -20.28
C ARG A 214 5.34 1.44 -21.09
N ASP A 215 5.30 0.11 -21.12
CA ASP A 215 5.93 -0.70 -22.15
C ASP A 215 5.24 -0.38 -23.48
N SER A 216 5.38 0.86 -23.89
CA SER A 216 5.05 1.32 -25.23
C SER A 216 6.28 0.88 -26.00
N GLY A 217 6.15 -0.19 -26.77
CA GLY A 217 7.09 -0.55 -27.84
C GLY A 217 7.15 0.52 -28.93
N ILE A 218 7.32 1.78 -28.54
CA ILE A 218 7.71 2.90 -29.37
C ILE A 218 9.20 2.99 -29.09
N GLY A 219 9.99 2.51 -30.05
CA GLY A 219 11.44 2.62 -30.00
C GLY A 219 11.84 4.06 -29.68
N ASN A 220 12.88 4.20 -28.86
CA ASN A 220 13.65 5.42 -28.77
C ASN A 220 14.24 5.73 -30.16
N ASP A 221 13.46 6.42 -31.00
CA ASP A 221 13.97 7.32 -32.02
C ASP A 221 13.65 8.75 -31.54
N LEU A 222 14.33 9.15 -30.47
CA LEU A 222 14.67 10.55 -30.26
C LEU A 222 16.14 10.66 -30.67
N ASP A 223 16.36 10.58 -31.98
CA ASP A 223 17.61 11.01 -32.58
C ASP A 223 17.67 12.53 -32.42
N LEU A 224 18.51 12.97 -31.48
CA LEU A 224 18.89 14.37 -31.36
C LEU A 224 19.82 14.67 -32.56
N GLU A 225 19.23 14.95 -33.72
CA GLU A 225 19.96 15.58 -34.82
C GLU A 225 20.42 16.96 -34.36
N LEU A 226 21.67 17.01 -33.90
CA LEU A 226 22.43 18.23 -33.73
C LEU A 226 22.68 18.79 -35.13
N GLU A 227 21.83 19.72 -35.57
CA GLU A 227 22.01 20.44 -36.82
C GLU A 227 23.29 21.29 -36.73
N ASP A 228 24.30 20.81 -37.46
CA ASP A 228 25.55 21.47 -37.81
C ASP A 228 25.23 22.83 -38.47
N GLY A 229 25.39 23.90 -37.71
CA GLY A 229 25.31 25.27 -38.21
C GLY A 229 26.57 25.63 -38.99
N SER A 230 26.62 25.25 -40.27
CA SER A 230 27.55 25.80 -41.25
C SER A 230 27.18 27.27 -41.54
N PHE A 231 28.02 28.19 -41.08
CA PHE A 231 28.00 29.60 -41.50
C PHE A 231 28.39 29.66 -42.99
N GLU A 232 27.44 29.95 -43.86
CA GLU A 232 27.72 30.41 -45.22
C GLU A 232 27.85 31.95 -45.20
N GLU A 233 29.06 32.41 -45.52
CA GLU A 233 29.37 33.81 -45.83
C GLU A 233 28.82 34.13 -47.22
N GLU A 234 27.80 34.99 -47.32
CA GLU A 234 27.45 35.63 -48.59
C GLU A 234 28.06 37.04 -48.64
N GLU A 235 29.08 37.17 -49.50
CA GLU A 235 29.60 38.41 -50.03
C GLU A 235 28.58 39.05 -50.99
N GLU A 236 28.21 40.31 -50.77
CA GLU A 236 27.81 41.20 -51.87
C GLU A 236 28.48 42.57 -51.71
N GLU A 237 29.46 42.83 -52.60
CA GLU A 237 30.09 44.12 -52.82
C GLU A 237 29.25 45.05 -53.72
N ASN A 238 29.32 46.34 -53.36
CA ASN A 238 29.30 47.55 -54.21
C ASN A 238 28.03 47.98 -54.96
N MET A 239 27.60 49.24 -54.74
CA MET A 239 28.12 50.40 -55.49
C MET A 239 27.61 51.75 -54.91
N GLU A 240 28.56 52.65 -54.61
CA GLU A 240 28.67 54.13 -54.77
C GLU A 240 27.37 54.99 -54.93
N GLU A 241 27.24 56.26 -54.52
CA GLU A 241 28.18 57.38 -54.39
C GLU A 241 27.47 58.59 -53.73
N GLU A 242 28.30 59.53 -53.21
CA GLU A 242 28.04 60.98 -53.03
C GLU A 242 27.03 61.50 -51.98
N ARG A 243 27.54 62.01 -50.83
CA ARG A 243 28.02 63.41 -50.65
C ARG A 243 27.79 63.99 -49.24
N ARG A 244 28.90 64.50 -48.68
CA ARG A 244 29.05 65.65 -47.74
C ARG A 244 28.49 65.43 -46.33
N GLY A 245 29.26 65.46 -45.24
CA GLY A 245 30.42 66.29 -44.92
C GLY A 245 30.01 67.35 -43.88
N ALA A 246 30.36 67.13 -42.61
CA ALA A 246 30.57 68.15 -41.56
C ALA A 246 30.97 67.42 -40.26
N LEU A 247 32.24 67.40 -39.88
CA LEU A 247 32.89 68.42 -39.02
C LEU A 247 32.23 68.60 -37.65
N CYS A 248 32.96 68.09 -36.66
CA CYS A 248 33.02 68.47 -35.25
C CYS A 248 32.63 69.93 -34.94
N THR A 249 31.73 70.15 -33.97
CA THR A 249 31.86 71.07 -32.81
C THR A 249 30.50 71.29 -32.11
N ARG A 250 30.37 70.85 -30.86
CA ARG A 250 30.33 71.70 -29.66
C ARG A 250 30.19 70.86 -28.40
#